data_AF-A0AA42B3C7-F1
#
_entry.id   AF-A0AA42B3C7-F1
#
_cell.length_a   1.000
_cell.length_b   1.000
_cell.length_c   1.000
_cell.angle_alpha   90.00
_cell.angle_beta   90.00
_cell.angle_gamma   90.00
#
_symmetry.space_group_name_H-M   'P 1'
#
loop_
_entity.id
_entity.type
_entity.pdbx_description
1 polymer ?
#
loop_
_entity_poly.entity_id
_entity_poly.type
_entity_poly.pdbx_seq_one_letter_code
_entity_poly.pdbx_strand_id
1 'polypeptide(L)'
;MKEGTRKPLFVVFLVNLATNTRTWKVLHMFRNLNIINEVLCANSMVKENCCPCSADVERIWAGTIDSQLLLDLNDSQRAVVLGTISAVRCNHRSSVKLVWGPPGTGKTKTISILLYSLLSMSSRTLACAPKSMAVAELVLRILNLHKEACKSDLGKNRSVCSSGDFLLFGNMNSLELCDDLKKIYVDYRVDSLVECFAPSTGWKKHFDSMVDFLEDCVSQHRFVLENEIITEVHVTEKIGNNSEVHMSLLKFAKDRFRALAVPLKRSIRLLCTNLPKRLISPDNFENMATISGLLESFDILLSQSQVADKEFEELFARQESYCKEAQESGASNHNSAKLYKMRIEIVQALRSVRHSLGDRLPSSTNRSILTEFCLKNSSLIFSTVSSSYNLHEIDMKPLDLLVIDEAAQLKECESMIPMQLEAIRHAVLIGDECQPQARVKSR
;
A
#
# COMPACT_ATOMS: atom_id res chain seq x y z
N MET A 1 52.32 10.28 -33.59
CA MET A 1 51.41 9.30 -32.96
C MET A 1 52.26 8.17 -32.40
N LYS A 2 52.34 8.03 -31.07
CA LYS A 2 52.78 6.79 -30.42
C LYS A 2 51.61 6.36 -29.53
N GLU A 3 50.85 5.38 -30.01
CA GLU A 3 49.84 4.70 -29.21
C GLU A 3 50.53 4.07 -28.00
N GLY A 4 50.29 4.66 -26.83
CA GLY A 4 50.71 4.08 -25.56
C GLY A 4 49.94 2.78 -25.35
N THR A 5 50.63 1.66 -25.42
CA THR A 5 50.11 0.33 -25.13
C THR A 5 49.61 0.28 -23.68
N ARG A 6 48.29 0.42 -23.48
CA ARG A 6 47.67 0.25 -22.16
C ARG A 6 47.85 -1.20 -21.72
N LYS A 7 48.58 -1.41 -20.62
CA LYS A 7 48.74 -2.73 -19.99
C LYS A 7 47.36 -3.29 -19.61
N PRO A 8 47.07 -4.58 -19.86
CA PRO A 8 45.80 -5.17 -19.47
C PRO A 8 45.66 -5.16 -17.94
N LEU A 9 44.54 -4.62 -17.46
CA LEU A 9 44.15 -4.66 -16.05
C LEU A 9 43.26 -5.88 -15.84
N PHE A 10 43.60 -6.70 -14.85
CA PHE A 10 42.79 -7.83 -14.40
C PHE A 10 42.08 -7.45 -13.11
N VAL A 11 40.77 -7.68 -13.06
CA VAL A 11 39.93 -7.42 -11.89
C VAL A 11 39.32 -8.74 -11.44
N VAL A 12 39.46 -9.07 -10.17
CA VAL A 12 38.90 -10.28 -9.54
C VAL A 12 38.05 -9.87 -8.36
N PHE A 13 36.84 -10.43 -8.25
CA PHE A 13 35.98 -10.23 -7.09
C PHE A 13 36.52 -11.01 -5.89
N LEU A 14 36.82 -10.33 -4.78
CA LEU A 14 37.28 -10.96 -3.55
C LEU A 14 36.14 -11.21 -2.58
N VAL A 15 35.52 -10.13 -2.07
CA VAL A 15 34.48 -10.21 -1.05
C VAL A 15 33.62 -8.95 -1.06
N ASN A 16 32.35 -9.11 -0.68
CA ASN A 16 31.47 -7.97 -0.43
C ASN A 16 31.65 -7.47 1.02
N LEU A 17 32.17 -6.26 1.19
CA LEU A 17 32.39 -5.63 2.50
C LEU A 17 31.20 -4.81 3.03
N ALA A 18 30.07 -4.79 2.32
CA ALA A 18 28.93 -3.94 2.68
C ALA A 18 28.41 -4.22 4.09
N THR A 19 28.14 -5.49 4.44
CA THR A 19 27.66 -5.85 5.79
C THR A 19 28.68 -5.50 6.87
N ASN A 20 29.96 -5.84 6.67
CA ASN A 20 31.02 -5.51 7.63
C ASN A 20 31.14 -3.99 7.85
N THR A 21 31.05 -3.20 6.79
CA THR A 21 31.11 -1.73 6.86
C THR A 21 29.89 -1.17 7.61
N ARG A 22 28.69 -1.70 7.34
CA ARG A 22 27.47 -1.32 8.04
C ARG A 22 27.54 -1.66 9.53
N THR A 23 27.96 -2.88 9.87
CA THR A 23 28.19 -3.33 11.26
C THR A 23 29.19 -2.43 11.97
N TRP A 24 30.33 -2.14 11.34
CA TRP A 24 31.34 -1.24 11.90
C TRP A 24 30.76 0.14 12.23
N LYS A 25 30.02 0.73 11.29
CA LYS A 25 29.39 2.05 11.49
C LYS A 25 28.38 2.04 12.65
N VAL A 26 27.47 1.05 12.70
CA VAL A 26 26.43 1.02 13.75
C VAL A 26 26.99 0.77 15.14
N LEU A 27 28.11 0.04 15.26
CA LEU A 27 28.80 -0.13 16.54
C LEU A 27 29.34 1.19 17.12
N HIS A 28 29.49 2.22 16.29
CA HIS A 28 29.98 3.54 16.68
C HIS A 28 28.87 4.62 16.71
N MET A 29 27.61 4.26 16.46
CA MET A 29 26.49 5.21 16.35
C MET A 29 25.76 5.51 17.68
N PHE A 30 25.83 4.61 18.68
CA PHE A 30 25.24 4.75 20.03
C PHE A 30 23.86 5.47 20.11
N ARG A 31 22.95 5.18 19.17
CA ARG A 31 21.65 5.86 19.05
C ARG A 31 20.57 5.29 19.97
N ASN A 32 20.51 3.97 20.14
CA ASN A 32 19.48 3.32 20.95
C ASN A 32 20.07 2.43 22.04
N LEU A 33 20.44 3.06 23.16
CA LEU A 33 21.02 2.35 24.30
C LEU A 33 19.99 1.54 25.11
N ASN A 34 18.69 1.82 24.95
CA ASN A 34 17.65 1.16 25.75
C ASN A 34 17.57 -0.34 25.44
N ILE A 35 17.45 -0.70 24.16
CA ILE A 35 17.45 -2.12 23.75
C ILE A 35 18.82 -2.75 23.96
N ILE A 36 19.90 -2.02 23.67
CA ILE A 36 21.26 -2.55 23.81
C ILE A 36 21.57 -2.91 25.27
N ASN A 37 21.16 -2.07 26.22
CA ASN A 37 21.31 -2.35 27.64
C ASN A 37 20.49 -3.58 28.06
N GLU A 38 19.31 -3.83 27.48
CA GLU A 38 18.56 -5.07 27.76
C GLU A 38 19.27 -6.32 27.22
N VAL A 39 20.01 -6.20 26.10
CA VAL A 39 20.84 -7.31 25.57
C VAL A 39 22.07 -7.54 26.45
N LEU A 40 22.77 -6.47 26.86
CA LEU A 40 24.02 -6.57 27.63
C LEU A 40 23.80 -6.88 29.11
N CYS A 41 22.76 -6.29 29.71
CA CYS A 41 22.42 -6.45 31.13
C CYS A 41 21.29 -7.47 31.25
N ALA A 42 21.59 -8.73 30.95
CA ALA A 42 20.71 -9.86 31.25
C ALA A 42 20.56 -9.99 32.78
N ASN A 43 19.70 -9.16 33.38
CA ASN A 43 19.36 -9.27 34.78
C ASN A 43 18.76 -10.67 35.02
N SER A 44 19.31 -11.41 35.98
CA SER A 44 18.93 -12.78 36.33
C SER A 44 17.50 -12.92 36.86
N MET A 45 16.82 -11.81 37.13
CA MET A 45 15.41 -11.78 37.51
C MET A 45 14.57 -11.52 36.26
N VAL A 46 13.73 -12.49 35.90
CA VAL A 46 12.67 -12.33 34.90
C VAL A 46 11.90 -11.07 35.27
N LYS A 47 12.09 -9.97 34.52
CA LYS A 47 11.37 -8.72 34.79
C LYS A 47 9.88 -9.03 34.72
N GLU A 48 9.21 -8.99 35.87
CA GLU A 48 7.77 -9.17 35.95
C GLU A 48 7.06 -8.21 35.00
N ASN A 49 5.91 -8.67 34.48
CA ASN A 49 5.01 -7.85 33.69
C ASN A 49 4.75 -6.53 34.41
N CYS A 50 4.65 -5.44 33.65
CA CYS A 50 4.39 -4.12 34.22
C CYS A 50 3.04 -4.14 34.95
N CYS A 51 3.06 -4.12 36.29
CA CYS A 51 1.85 -4.24 37.13
C CYS A 51 0.72 -3.25 36.79
N PRO A 52 1.01 -1.99 36.40
CA PRO A 52 -0.03 -1.07 35.91
C PRO A 52 -0.70 -1.49 34.59
N CYS A 53 -0.02 -2.27 33.74
CA CYS A 53 -0.46 -2.60 32.39
C CYS A 53 -1.07 -4.01 32.26
N SER A 54 -1.02 -4.85 33.32
CA SER A 54 -1.51 -6.23 33.27
C SER A 54 -3.04 -6.35 33.26
N ALA A 55 -3.77 -5.35 33.78
CA ALA A 55 -5.23 -5.36 33.81
C ALA A 55 -5.89 -5.06 32.44
N ASP A 56 -5.18 -4.41 31.52
CA ASP A 56 -5.70 -4.02 30.21
C ASP A 56 -5.62 -5.13 29.15
N VAL A 57 -4.84 -6.18 29.39
CA VAL A 57 -4.58 -7.23 28.38
C VAL A 57 -5.84 -8.05 28.10
N GLU A 58 -6.63 -8.38 29.12
CA GLU A 58 -7.84 -9.21 28.99
C GLU A 58 -9.01 -8.50 28.32
N ARG A 59 -9.24 -7.20 28.59
CA ARG A 59 -10.32 -6.41 27.95
C ARG A 59 -10.13 -6.24 26.45
N ILE A 60 -8.89 -6.29 25.96
CA ILE A 60 -8.57 -6.04 24.56
C ILE A 60 -8.62 -7.33 23.71
N TRP A 61 -8.56 -8.51 24.36
CA TRP A 61 -8.80 -9.80 23.72
C TRP A 61 -10.18 -9.87 23.05
N ALA A 62 -11.17 -9.14 23.56
CA ALA A 62 -12.54 -9.19 23.07
C ALA A 62 -12.82 -8.36 21.81
N GLY A 63 -11.88 -7.50 21.33
CA GLY A 63 -12.21 -6.51 20.29
C GLY A 63 -11.17 -6.22 19.20
N THR A 64 -9.91 -6.66 19.31
CA THR A 64 -8.85 -6.20 18.37
C THR A 64 -8.07 -7.33 17.68
N ILE A 65 -8.01 -8.52 18.28
CA ILE A 65 -7.25 -9.63 17.73
C ILE A 65 -8.23 -10.64 17.15
N ASP A 66 -7.94 -11.16 15.97
CA ASP A 66 -8.71 -12.27 15.40
C ASP A 66 -8.55 -13.49 16.32
N SER A 67 -9.55 -13.71 17.17
CA SER A 67 -9.60 -14.81 18.13
C SER A 67 -9.34 -16.15 17.46
N GLN A 68 -9.70 -16.30 16.18
CA GLN A 68 -9.50 -17.53 15.43
C GLN A 68 -8.01 -17.82 15.18
N LEU A 69 -7.22 -16.82 14.78
CA LEU A 69 -5.77 -16.99 14.55
C LEU A 69 -5.01 -17.33 15.83
N LEU A 70 -5.45 -16.78 16.98
CA LEU A 70 -4.87 -17.14 18.26
C LEU A 70 -5.26 -18.57 18.66
N LEU A 71 -6.49 -19.02 18.40
CA LEU A 71 -6.94 -20.39 18.69
C LEU A 71 -6.10 -21.45 17.96
N ASP A 72 -5.56 -21.13 16.78
CA ASP A 72 -4.68 -22.00 16.00
C ASP A 72 -3.24 -22.16 16.56
N LEU A 73 -2.93 -21.49 17.68
CA LEU A 73 -1.65 -21.56 18.37
C LEU A 73 -1.74 -22.41 19.64
N ASN A 74 -0.67 -23.16 19.92
CA ASN A 74 -0.52 -23.80 21.23
C ASN A 74 -0.20 -22.77 22.33
N ASP A 75 -0.26 -23.20 23.60
CA ASP A 75 -0.12 -22.29 24.74
C ASP A 75 1.21 -21.53 24.77
N SER A 76 2.32 -22.19 24.41
CA SER A 76 3.63 -21.55 24.35
C SER A 76 3.71 -20.47 23.27
N GLN A 77 3.18 -20.75 22.08
CA GLN A 77 3.13 -19.81 20.96
C GLN A 77 2.20 -18.63 21.27
N ARG A 78 1.04 -18.92 21.87
CA ARG A 78 0.07 -17.92 22.32
C ARG A 78 0.68 -16.99 23.37
N ALA A 79 1.40 -17.54 24.35
CA ALA A 79 2.09 -16.75 25.38
C ALA A 79 3.14 -15.80 24.77
N VAL A 80 3.88 -16.24 23.75
CA VAL A 80 4.82 -15.38 23.00
C VAL A 80 4.08 -14.22 22.33
N VAL A 81 3.00 -14.50 21.61
CA VAL A 81 2.22 -13.46 20.90
C VAL A 81 1.64 -12.46 21.89
N LEU A 82 0.89 -12.93 22.89
CA LEU A 82 0.22 -12.10 23.88
C LEU A 82 1.21 -11.31 24.74
N GLY A 83 2.30 -11.96 25.18
CA GLY A 83 3.34 -11.30 25.93
C GLY A 83 4.02 -10.19 25.12
N THR A 84 4.22 -10.38 23.82
CA THR A 84 4.84 -9.37 22.95
C THR A 84 3.89 -8.19 22.71
N ILE A 85 2.62 -8.45 22.41
CA ILE A 85 1.59 -7.42 22.27
C ILE A 85 1.48 -6.57 23.55
N SER A 86 1.51 -7.22 24.71
CA SER A 86 1.48 -6.54 26.01
C SER A 86 2.71 -5.66 26.23
N ALA A 87 3.89 -6.13 25.80
CA ALA A 87 5.12 -5.35 25.87
C ALA A 87 5.04 -4.10 24.97
N VAL A 88 4.64 -4.26 23.70
CA VAL A 88 4.51 -3.16 22.74
C VAL A 88 3.56 -2.05 23.21
N ARG A 89 2.51 -2.40 23.95
CA ARG A 89 1.59 -1.42 24.57
C ARG A 89 2.16 -0.74 25.82
N CYS A 90 3.15 -1.33 26.45
CA CYS A 90 3.76 -0.81 27.66
C CYS A 90 4.87 0.18 27.31
N ASN A 91 4.55 1.47 27.41
CA ASN A 91 5.52 2.54 27.17
C ASN A 91 6.56 2.72 28.29
N HIS A 92 6.43 1.99 29.40
CA HIS A 92 7.22 2.20 30.62
C HIS A 92 8.55 1.46 30.65
N ARG A 93 8.74 0.43 29.81
CA ARG A 93 9.93 -0.44 29.84
C ARG A 93 10.35 -0.82 28.43
N SER A 94 11.66 -0.99 28.24
CA SER A 94 12.18 -1.68 27.07
C SER A 94 12.30 -3.17 27.35
N SER A 95 12.25 -4.01 26.32
CA SER A 95 12.35 -5.46 26.50
C SER A 95 12.91 -6.17 25.28
N VAL A 96 13.81 -7.13 25.50
CA VAL A 96 14.26 -8.08 24.49
C VAL A 96 13.74 -9.46 24.85
N LYS A 97 13.00 -10.10 23.95
CA LYS A 97 12.45 -11.44 24.14
C LYS A 97 13.16 -12.42 23.22
N LEU A 98 13.59 -13.54 23.78
CA LEU A 98 14.13 -14.66 23.03
C LEU A 98 13.03 -15.71 22.84
N VAL A 99 12.79 -16.11 21.60
CA VAL A 99 11.86 -17.19 21.28
C VAL A 99 12.66 -18.32 20.66
N TRP A 100 12.84 -19.37 21.43
CA TRP A 100 13.48 -20.59 20.97
C TRP A 100 12.44 -21.68 20.71
N GLY A 101 12.69 -22.50 19.70
CA GLY A 101 11.88 -23.67 19.41
C GLY A 101 12.59 -24.60 18.43
N PRO A 102 12.57 -25.93 18.63
CA PRO A 102 13.16 -26.90 17.69
C PRO A 102 12.65 -26.77 16.24
N PRO A 103 13.28 -27.43 15.26
CA PRO A 103 12.79 -27.44 13.89
C PRO A 103 11.37 -28.05 13.84
N GLY A 104 10.48 -27.46 13.02
CA GLY A 104 9.09 -27.91 12.89
C GLY A 104 8.11 -27.40 13.97
N THR A 105 8.57 -26.68 15.00
CA THR A 105 7.70 -26.15 16.08
C THR A 105 6.85 -24.93 15.69
N GLY A 106 6.84 -24.54 14.41
CA GLY A 106 6.00 -23.45 13.93
C GLY A 106 6.46 -22.05 14.30
N LYS A 107 7.75 -21.83 14.62
CA LYS A 107 8.33 -20.50 14.92
C LYS A 107 7.85 -19.40 13.96
N THR A 108 8.03 -19.60 12.65
CA THR A 108 7.62 -18.65 11.61
C THR A 108 6.09 -18.47 11.56
N LYS A 109 5.29 -19.51 11.88
CA LYS A 109 3.83 -19.39 12.02
C LYS A 109 3.48 -18.44 13.18
N THR A 110 4.13 -18.62 14.33
CA THR A 110 3.96 -17.74 15.49
C THR A 110 4.35 -16.30 15.19
N ILE A 111 5.47 -16.06 14.50
CA ILE A 111 5.87 -14.71 14.08
C ILE A 111 4.86 -14.12 13.10
N SER A 112 4.36 -14.91 12.14
CA SER A 112 3.38 -14.43 11.16
C SER A 112 2.09 -13.96 11.83
N ILE A 113 1.59 -14.72 12.81
CA ILE A 113 0.40 -14.34 13.58
C ILE A 113 0.68 -13.13 14.49
N LEU A 114 1.85 -13.05 15.13
CA LEU A 114 2.28 -11.87 15.88
C LEU A 114 2.27 -10.60 15.02
N LEU A 115 2.97 -10.62 13.88
CA LEU A 115 3.06 -9.47 12.98
C LEU A 115 1.70 -9.08 12.42
N TYR A 116 0.86 -10.06 12.06
CA TYR A 116 -0.50 -9.80 11.62
C TYR A 116 -1.37 -9.17 12.74
N SER A 117 -1.20 -9.61 13.99
CA SER A 117 -1.92 -9.04 15.14
C SER A 117 -1.50 -7.59 15.41
N LEU A 118 -0.21 -7.29 15.27
CA LEU A 118 0.35 -5.94 15.41
C LEU A 118 -0.10 -5.00 14.27
N LEU A 119 -0.31 -5.53 13.07
CA LEU A 119 -0.88 -4.78 11.95
C LEU A 119 -2.27 -4.24 12.29
N SER A 120 -3.13 -5.07 12.89
CA SER A 120 -4.48 -4.66 13.33
C SER A 120 -4.45 -3.58 14.42
N MET A 121 -3.33 -3.48 15.16
CA MET A 121 -3.10 -2.46 16.18
C MET A 121 -2.44 -1.19 15.63
N SER A 122 -2.21 -1.09 14.33
CA SER A 122 -1.47 0.01 13.69
C SER A 122 -0.04 0.19 14.24
N SER A 123 0.55 -0.84 14.84
CA SER A 123 1.91 -0.82 15.38
C SER A 123 2.94 -0.91 14.24
N ARG A 124 3.94 -0.03 14.27
CA ARG A 124 5.02 -0.01 13.29
C ARG A 124 6.07 -1.04 13.66
N THR A 125 6.21 -2.08 12.85
CA THR A 125 7.14 -3.18 13.13
C THR A 125 8.13 -3.35 11.99
N LEU A 126 9.42 -3.48 12.34
CA LEU A 126 10.45 -3.95 11.41
C LEU A 126 10.69 -5.43 11.65
N ALA A 127 10.42 -6.24 10.64
CA ALA A 127 10.73 -7.67 10.64
C ALA A 127 11.93 -7.94 9.73
N CYS A 128 12.96 -8.55 10.30
CA CYS A 128 14.21 -8.85 9.63
C CYS A 128 14.52 -10.34 9.66
N ALA A 129 15.35 -10.78 8.73
CA ALA A 129 16.06 -12.05 8.80
C ALA A 129 17.47 -11.90 8.20
N PRO A 130 18.44 -12.78 8.51
CA PRO A 130 19.77 -12.75 7.91
C PRO A 130 19.74 -12.87 6.38
N LYS A 131 18.86 -13.75 5.86
CA LYS A 131 18.79 -14.11 4.43
C LYS A 131 17.52 -13.57 3.79
N SER A 132 17.65 -13.17 2.52
CA SER A 132 16.54 -12.70 1.68
C SER A 132 15.39 -13.70 1.59
N MET A 133 15.71 -14.99 1.45
CA MET A 133 14.72 -16.06 1.33
C MET A 133 13.89 -16.26 2.61
N ALA A 134 14.50 -16.10 3.79
CA ALA A 134 13.78 -16.18 5.06
C ALA A 134 12.79 -15.00 5.21
N VAL A 135 13.20 -13.79 4.79
CA VAL A 135 12.30 -12.64 4.73
C VAL A 135 11.15 -12.91 3.76
N ALA A 136 11.43 -13.42 2.56
CA ALA A 136 10.42 -13.72 1.55
C ALA A 136 9.41 -14.76 2.06
N GLU A 137 9.87 -15.84 2.71
CA GLU A 137 8.99 -16.86 3.28
C GLU A 137 8.06 -16.28 4.37
N LEU A 138 8.62 -15.51 5.30
CA LEU A 138 7.86 -14.84 6.36
C LEU A 138 6.78 -13.93 5.77
N VAL A 139 7.15 -13.10 4.79
CA VAL A 139 6.25 -12.18 4.13
C VAL A 139 5.12 -12.92 3.40
N LEU A 140 5.43 -13.99 2.66
CA LEU A 140 4.42 -14.79 1.95
C LEU A 140 3.38 -15.38 2.91
N ARG A 141 3.82 -15.89 4.06
CA ARG A 141 2.91 -16.42 5.09
C ARG A 141 1.95 -15.34 5.58
N ILE A 142 2.45 -14.14 5.86
CA ILE A 142 1.62 -13.01 6.32
C ILE A 142 0.66 -12.53 5.22
N LEU A 143 1.12 -12.44 3.97
CA LEU A 143 0.26 -12.06 2.85
C LEU A 143 -0.87 -13.08 2.63
N ASN A 144 -0.62 -14.37 2.85
CA ASN A 144 -1.66 -15.40 2.79
C ASN A 144 -2.69 -15.21 3.91
N LEU A 145 -2.27 -14.98 5.15
CA LEU A 145 -3.18 -14.65 6.27
C LEU A 145 -4.04 -13.42 5.95
N HIS A 146 -3.41 -12.38 5.40
CA HIS A 146 -4.11 -11.15 5.02
C HIS A 146 -5.15 -11.38 3.90
N LYS A 147 -4.81 -12.19 2.90
CA LYS A 147 -5.74 -12.57 1.82
C LYS A 147 -6.91 -13.41 2.32
N GLU A 148 -6.67 -14.31 3.27
CA GLU A 148 -7.73 -15.13 3.88
C GLU A 148 -8.70 -14.27 4.68
N ALA A 149 -8.19 -13.36 5.52
CA ALA A 149 -9.01 -12.40 6.26
C ALA A 149 -9.83 -11.48 5.34
N CYS A 150 -9.22 -11.03 4.24
CA CYS A 150 -9.96 -10.29 3.21
C CYS A 150 -11.11 -11.09 2.58
N LYS A 151 -10.95 -12.41 2.39
CA LYS A 151 -11.96 -13.30 1.81
C LYS A 151 -13.14 -13.54 2.75
N SER A 152 -12.93 -13.56 4.05
CA SER A 152 -14.03 -13.65 5.02
C SER A 152 -14.88 -12.37 5.06
N ASP A 153 -14.29 -11.21 4.77
CA ASP A 153 -15.00 -9.92 4.72
C ASP A 153 -15.77 -9.69 3.40
N LEU A 154 -15.51 -10.51 2.38
CA LEU A 154 -16.04 -10.37 1.01
C LEU A 154 -17.55 -10.64 0.87
N GLY A 155 -18.23 -11.01 1.96
CA GLY A 155 -19.68 -11.13 2.02
C GLY A 155 -20.44 -9.79 1.91
N LYS A 156 -19.77 -8.64 1.95
CA LYS A 156 -20.44 -7.32 1.96
C LYS A 156 -20.06 -6.31 0.89
N ASN A 157 -18.93 -6.44 0.18
CA ASN A 157 -18.60 -5.67 -1.04
C ASN A 157 -17.24 -6.16 -1.56
N ARG A 158 -16.98 -5.97 -2.86
CA ARG A 158 -15.74 -6.38 -3.57
C ARG A 158 -14.54 -5.50 -3.15
N SER A 159 -14.24 -5.45 -1.84
CA SER A 159 -13.26 -4.53 -1.28
C SER A 159 -11.85 -4.89 -1.76
N VAL A 160 -11.12 -3.88 -2.24
CA VAL A 160 -9.71 -4.04 -2.61
C VAL A 160 -8.93 -4.33 -1.33
N CYS A 161 -8.09 -5.37 -1.32
CA CYS A 161 -7.17 -5.57 -0.20
C CYS A 161 -5.99 -4.61 -0.34
N SER A 162 -5.89 -3.63 0.56
CA SER A 162 -4.73 -2.76 0.61
C SER A 162 -3.50 -3.55 1.02
N SER A 163 -2.46 -3.48 0.21
CA SER A 163 -1.13 -4.01 0.54
C SER A 163 -0.19 -2.90 1.02
N GLY A 164 -0.67 -1.66 1.14
CA GLY A 164 0.17 -0.49 1.43
C GLY A 164 0.79 -0.50 2.84
N ASP A 165 0.20 -1.25 3.76
CA ASP A 165 0.74 -1.42 5.11
C ASP A 165 1.97 -2.33 5.15
N PHE A 166 2.15 -3.23 4.19
CA PHE A 166 3.33 -4.10 4.07
C PHE A 166 4.36 -3.44 3.17
N LEU A 167 5.64 -3.46 3.50
CA LEU A 167 6.70 -2.94 2.62
C LEU A 167 7.94 -3.83 2.70
N LEU A 168 8.37 -4.35 1.55
CA LEU A 168 9.59 -5.11 1.42
C LEU A 168 10.67 -4.23 0.79
N PHE A 169 11.83 -4.12 1.43
CA PHE A 169 12.95 -3.36 0.88
C PHE A 169 14.30 -4.03 1.17
N GLY A 170 15.33 -3.57 0.45
CA GLY A 170 16.69 -4.08 0.54
C GLY A 170 17.13 -4.77 -0.74
N ASN A 171 18.33 -5.35 -0.71
CA ASN A 171 18.92 -5.98 -1.88
C ASN A 171 18.29 -7.37 -2.11
N MET A 172 17.09 -7.40 -2.67
CA MET A 172 16.40 -8.62 -3.09
C MET A 172 16.54 -8.79 -4.60
N ASN A 173 16.90 -9.99 -5.06
CA ASN A 173 16.90 -10.29 -6.49
C ASN A 173 15.47 -10.22 -7.02
N SER A 174 15.13 -9.15 -7.75
CA SER A 174 13.78 -8.91 -8.28
C SER A 174 13.27 -10.02 -9.21
N LEU A 175 14.19 -10.78 -9.83
CA LEU A 175 13.92 -11.94 -10.68
C LEU A 175 13.41 -13.16 -9.90
N GLU A 176 13.70 -13.25 -8.60
CA GLU A 176 13.32 -14.39 -7.73
C GLU A 176 12.01 -14.13 -6.96
N LEU A 177 11.45 -12.92 -7.07
CA LEU A 177 10.21 -12.56 -6.39
C LEU A 177 8.99 -13.03 -7.17
N CYS A 178 8.07 -13.72 -6.50
CA CYS A 178 6.74 -13.97 -7.06
C CYS A 178 5.91 -12.67 -7.11
N ASP A 179 4.79 -12.70 -7.84
CA ASP A 179 3.96 -11.52 -8.09
C ASP A 179 3.41 -10.86 -6.83
N ASP A 180 3.18 -11.63 -5.76
CA ASP A 180 2.70 -11.09 -4.49
C ASP A 180 3.78 -10.30 -3.75
N LEU A 181 5.02 -10.79 -3.77
CA LEU A 181 6.16 -10.07 -3.18
C LEU A 181 6.51 -8.81 -3.98
N LYS A 182 6.43 -8.89 -5.31
CA LYS A 182 6.68 -7.73 -6.19
C LYS A 182 5.77 -6.55 -5.82
N LYS A 183 4.48 -6.77 -5.56
CA LYS A 183 3.52 -5.70 -5.23
C LYS A 183 3.87 -4.89 -3.99
N ILE A 184 4.59 -5.49 -3.04
CA ILE A 184 4.98 -4.83 -1.79
C ILE A 184 6.46 -4.44 -1.78
N TYR A 185 7.21 -4.81 -2.81
CA TYR A 185 8.60 -4.40 -2.98
C TYR A 185 8.66 -2.91 -3.27
N VAL A 186 9.58 -2.21 -2.59
CA VAL A 186 9.64 -0.75 -2.58
C VAL A 186 9.74 -0.14 -3.98
N ASP A 187 10.58 -0.70 -4.86
CA ASP A 187 10.77 -0.13 -6.20
C ASP A 187 9.51 -0.25 -7.06
N TYR A 188 8.84 -1.40 -7.02
CA TYR A 188 7.59 -1.62 -7.76
C TYR A 188 6.46 -0.72 -7.25
N ARG A 189 6.38 -0.53 -5.92
CA ARG A 189 5.42 0.39 -5.32
C ARG A 189 5.70 1.82 -5.75
N VAL A 190 6.97 2.24 -5.72
CA VAL A 190 7.38 3.57 -6.15
C VAL A 190 7.06 3.78 -7.63
N ASP A 191 7.34 2.83 -8.51
CA ASP A 191 6.96 2.89 -9.93
C ASP A 191 5.45 3.12 -10.09
N SER A 192 4.65 2.35 -9.35
CA SER A 192 3.19 2.47 -9.35
C SER A 192 2.71 3.84 -8.85
N LEU A 193 3.37 4.41 -7.85
CA LEU A 193 3.04 5.73 -7.30
C LEU A 193 3.52 6.88 -8.19
N VAL A 194 4.65 6.74 -8.89
CA VAL A 194 5.12 7.71 -9.89
C VAL A 194 4.08 7.87 -10.99
N GLU A 195 3.56 6.75 -11.52
CA GLU A 195 2.48 6.78 -12.50
C GLU A 195 1.22 7.42 -11.91
N CYS A 196 0.84 7.02 -10.69
CA CYS A 196 -0.37 7.52 -10.04
C CYS A 196 -0.32 9.02 -9.72
N PHE A 197 0.84 9.57 -9.38
CA PHE A 197 1.02 10.98 -9.01
C PHE A 197 1.51 11.86 -10.17
N ALA A 198 1.56 11.34 -11.38
CA ALA A 198 1.89 12.13 -12.57
C ALA A 198 0.93 13.34 -12.73
N PRO A 199 1.43 14.57 -12.95
CA PRO A 199 0.55 15.75 -13.01
C PRO A 199 -0.53 15.70 -14.09
N SER A 200 -0.22 15.13 -15.26
CA SER A 200 -1.11 15.09 -16.43
C SER A 200 -1.84 13.77 -16.62
N THR A 201 -1.34 12.67 -16.06
CA THR A 201 -1.87 11.30 -16.26
C THR A 201 -2.10 10.58 -14.93
N GLY A 202 -2.07 11.31 -13.83
CA GLY A 202 -2.25 10.77 -12.49
C GLY A 202 -3.68 10.85 -12.00
N TRP A 203 -3.90 10.35 -10.79
CA TRP A 203 -5.23 10.23 -10.19
C TRP A 203 -5.95 11.58 -10.08
N LYS A 204 -5.25 12.67 -9.72
CA LYS A 204 -5.86 14.01 -9.63
C LYS A 204 -6.47 14.40 -10.98
N LYS A 205 -5.71 14.25 -12.07
CA LYS A 205 -6.22 14.59 -13.41
C LYS A 205 -7.35 13.67 -13.86
N HIS A 206 -7.31 12.38 -13.52
CA HIS A 206 -8.41 11.47 -13.85
C HIS A 206 -9.70 11.78 -13.08
N PHE A 207 -9.60 12.17 -11.81
CA PHE A 207 -10.74 12.62 -11.01
C PHE A 207 -11.32 13.90 -11.63
N ASP A 208 -10.46 14.87 -11.91
CA ASP A 208 -10.87 16.16 -12.48
C ASP A 208 -11.53 15.99 -13.83
N SER A 209 -10.92 15.22 -14.73
CA SER A 209 -11.45 15.02 -16.07
C SER A 209 -12.81 14.30 -16.06
N MET A 210 -13.05 13.40 -15.10
CA MET A 210 -14.35 12.76 -14.93
C MET A 210 -15.38 13.74 -14.37
N VAL A 211 -15.02 14.55 -13.37
CA VAL A 211 -15.90 15.60 -12.84
C VAL A 211 -16.26 16.62 -13.93
N ASP A 212 -15.25 17.15 -14.63
CA ASP A 212 -15.41 18.09 -15.74
C ASP A 212 -16.34 17.52 -16.83
N PHE A 213 -16.19 16.23 -17.17
CA PHE A 213 -17.09 15.57 -18.11
C PHE A 213 -18.52 15.45 -17.58
N LEU A 214 -18.71 15.01 -16.34
CA LEU A 214 -20.03 14.79 -15.78
C LEU A 214 -20.80 16.11 -15.58
N GLU A 215 -20.11 17.23 -15.39
CA GLU A 215 -20.74 18.54 -15.24
C GLU A 215 -20.88 19.31 -16.55
N ASP A 216 -19.92 19.19 -17.46
CA ASP A 216 -19.81 20.04 -18.65
C ASP A 216 -19.84 19.25 -19.98
N CYS A 217 -20.42 18.05 -19.98
CA CYS A 217 -20.51 17.18 -21.17
C CYS A 217 -21.07 17.91 -22.40
N VAL A 218 -22.10 18.74 -22.21
CA VAL A 218 -22.81 19.41 -23.31
C VAL A 218 -21.92 20.48 -23.95
N SER A 219 -21.25 21.31 -23.16
CA SER A 219 -20.34 22.33 -23.69
C SER A 219 -19.12 21.69 -24.36
N GLN A 220 -18.59 20.59 -23.80
CA GLN A 220 -17.51 19.82 -24.43
C GLN A 220 -17.91 19.26 -25.79
N HIS A 221 -19.14 18.75 -25.93
CA HIS A 221 -19.65 18.26 -27.21
C HIS A 221 -19.82 19.39 -28.24
N ARG A 222 -20.39 20.53 -27.84
CA ARG A 222 -20.50 21.73 -28.70
C ARG A 222 -19.15 22.20 -29.20
N PHE A 223 -18.14 22.24 -28.32
CA PHE A 223 -16.78 22.62 -28.70
C PHE A 223 -16.15 21.65 -29.70
N VAL A 224 -16.38 20.33 -29.55
CA VAL A 224 -15.89 19.34 -30.53
C VAL A 224 -16.57 19.53 -31.88
N LEU A 225 -17.89 19.74 -31.90
CA LEU A 225 -18.62 20.03 -33.14
C LEU A 225 -18.12 21.32 -33.82
N GLU A 226 -17.93 22.39 -33.06
CA GLU A 226 -17.40 23.66 -33.59
C GLU A 226 -16.00 23.49 -34.20
N ASN A 227 -15.13 22.71 -33.56
CA ASN A 227 -13.80 22.43 -34.10
C ASN A 227 -13.85 21.51 -35.32
N GLU A 228 -14.69 20.48 -35.33
CA GLU A 228 -14.90 19.62 -36.51
C GLU A 228 -15.38 20.46 -37.69
N ILE A 229 -16.35 21.37 -37.49
CA ILE A 229 -16.81 22.32 -38.51
C ILE A 229 -15.67 23.22 -39.00
N ILE A 230 -14.86 23.80 -38.10
CA ILE A 230 -13.72 24.64 -38.50
C ILE A 230 -12.70 23.85 -39.33
N THR A 231 -12.46 22.59 -38.98
CA THR A 231 -11.50 21.72 -39.67
C THR A 231 -12.03 21.28 -41.04
N GLU A 232 -13.33 20.98 -41.14
CA GLU A 232 -14.01 20.66 -42.39
C GLU A 232 -14.08 21.87 -43.33
N VAL A 233 -14.33 23.08 -42.84
CA VAL A 233 -14.27 24.32 -43.65
C VAL A 233 -12.85 24.54 -44.21
N HIS A 234 -11.80 24.19 -43.48
CA HIS A 234 -10.41 24.27 -43.99
C HIS A 234 -10.04 23.14 -44.97
N VAL A 235 -10.75 22.00 -44.96
CA VAL A 235 -10.47 20.82 -45.80
C VAL A 235 -11.35 20.77 -47.06
N THR A 236 -12.58 21.30 -46.99
CA THR A 236 -13.55 21.35 -48.10
C THR A 236 -13.17 22.33 -49.21
N GLU A 237 -12.15 23.19 -49.01
CA GLU A 237 -11.51 23.90 -50.12
C GLU A 237 -10.69 22.98 -51.06
N LYS A 238 -10.49 21.69 -50.73
CA LYS A 238 -9.62 20.82 -51.54
C LYS A 238 -10.24 19.54 -52.11
N ILE A 239 -11.22 18.87 -51.50
CA ILE A 239 -11.78 17.63 -52.09
C ILE A 239 -13.26 17.49 -51.73
N GLY A 240 -14.11 17.46 -52.75
CA GLY A 240 -15.53 17.12 -52.60
C GLY A 240 -15.72 15.61 -52.49
N ASN A 241 -16.31 15.16 -51.38
CA ASN A 241 -17.37 14.14 -51.33
C ASN A 241 -17.85 13.94 -49.89
N ASN A 242 -19.16 14.06 -49.71
CA ASN A 242 -19.89 13.99 -48.44
C ASN A 242 -20.10 12.55 -47.96
N SER A 243 -19.81 12.33 -46.67
CA SER A 243 -20.62 11.48 -45.79
C SER A 243 -20.42 11.96 -44.35
N GLU A 244 -21.11 13.05 -43.99
CA GLU A 244 -21.11 13.61 -42.63
C GLU A 244 -21.78 12.63 -41.66
N VAL A 245 -21.00 12.02 -40.78
CA VAL A 245 -21.54 11.36 -39.58
C VAL A 245 -21.34 12.34 -38.43
N HIS A 246 -22.25 13.31 -38.29
CA HIS A 246 -22.27 14.15 -37.09
C HIS A 246 -22.40 13.26 -35.86
N MET A 247 -21.41 13.32 -34.96
CA MET A 247 -21.42 12.55 -33.73
C MET A 247 -22.55 13.07 -32.82
N SER A 248 -23.58 12.24 -32.58
CA SER A 248 -24.66 12.59 -31.65
C SER A 248 -24.13 12.79 -30.23
N LEU A 249 -24.81 13.62 -29.44
CA LEU A 249 -24.38 13.92 -28.06
C LEU A 249 -24.32 12.63 -27.23
N LEU A 250 -25.31 11.75 -27.38
CA LEU A 250 -25.32 10.46 -26.70
C LEU A 250 -24.14 9.56 -27.09
N LYS A 251 -23.73 9.57 -28.37
CA LYS A 251 -22.58 8.79 -28.85
C LYS A 251 -21.27 9.36 -28.30
N PHE A 252 -21.11 10.68 -28.35
CA PHE A 252 -19.99 11.39 -27.75
C PHE A 252 -19.87 11.06 -26.26
N ALA A 253 -20.97 11.17 -25.51
CA ALA A 253 -20.98 10.92 -24.06
C ALA A 253 -20.59 9.47 -23.74
N LYS A 254 -21.09 8.48 -24.50
CA LYS A 254 -20.71 7.06 -24.34
C LYS A 254 -19.21 6.84 -24.53
N ASP A 255 -18.65 7.37 -25.61
CA ASP A 255 -17.25 7.15 -25.96
C ASP A 255 -16.32 7.89 -24.99
N ARG A 256 -16.65 9.14 -24.65
CA ARG A 256 -15.91 9.97 -23.70
C ARG A 256 -15.93 9.38 -22.30
N PHE A 257 -17.10 8.94 -21.81
CA PHE A 257 -17.22 8.32 -20.50
C PHE A 257 -16.33 7.08 -20.38
N ARG A 258 -16.38 6.17 -21.38
CA ARG A 258 -15.55 4.95 -21.37
C ARG A 258 -14.05 5.27 -21.41
N ALA A 259 -13.65 6.25 -22.21
CA ALA A 259 -12.25 6.71 -22.26
C ALA A 259 -11.75 7.25 -20.92
N LEU A 260 -12.61 7.92 -20.14
CA LEU A 260 -12.26 8.48 -18.83
C LEU A 260 -12.40 7.46 -17.67
N ALA A 261 -13.37 6.55 -17.75
CA ALA A 261 -13.66 5.60 -16.68
C ALA A 261 -12.54 4.57 -16.49
N VAL A 262 -11.89 4.11 -17.57
CA VAL A 262 -10.79 3.14 -17.51
C VAL A 262 -9.59 3.67 -16.69
N PRO A 263 -8.98 4.82 -17.02
CA PRO A 263 -7.86 5.35 -16.25
C PRO A 263 -8.25 5.79 -14.83
N LEU A 264 -9.49 6.24 -14.61
CA LEU A 264 -10.02 6.55 -13.29
C LEU A 264 -10.08 5.30 -12.40
N LYS A 265 -10.67 4.20 -12.88
CA LYS A 265 -10.71 2.92 -12.15
C LYS A 265 -9.31 2.38 -11.88
N ARG A 266 -8.38 2.50 -12.83
CA ARG A 266 -6.96 2.14 -12.63
C ARG A 266 -6.35 2.96 -11.49
N SER A 267 -6.59 4.27 -11.46
CA SER A 267 -6.07 5.16 -10.42
C SER A 267 -6.62 4.83 -9.04
N ILE A 268 -7.93 4.61 -8.94
CA ILE A 268 -8.58 4.16 -7.69
C ILE A 268 -7.95 2.86 -7.20
N ARG A 269 -7.79 1.87 -8.09
CA ARG A 269 -7.15 0.59 -7.75
C ARG A 269 -5.71 0.78 -7.26
N LEU A 270 -4.91 1.63 -7.92
CA LEU A 270 -3.53 1.90 -7.54
C LEU A 270 -3.45 2.57 -6.15
N LEU A 271 -4.31 3.55 -5.87
CA LEU A 271 -4.40 4.19 -4.55
C LEU A 271 -4.78 3.16 -3.48
N CYS A 272 -5.87 2.43 -3.67
CA CYS A 272 -6.35 1.42 -2.71
C CYS A 272 -5.33 0.29 -2.46
N THR A 273 -4.55 -0.11 -3.47
CA THR A 273 -3.59 -1.22 -3.35
C THR A 273 -2.29 -0.78 -2.68
N ASN A 274 -1.75 0.38 -3.07
CA ASN A 274 -0.39 0.79 -2.70
C ASN A 274 -0.32 1.70 -1.47
N LEU A 275 -1.43 2.34 -1.09
CA LEU A 275 -1.46 3.22 0.08
C LEU A 275 -2.06 2.50 1.29
N PRO A 276 -1.48 2.69 2.49
CA PRO A 276 -2.02 2.17 3.75
C PRO A 276 -3.45 2.64 4.01
N LYS A 277 -4.29 1.78 4.59
CA LYS A 277 -5.69 2.15 4.93
C LYS A 277 -5.76 3.35 5.87
N ARG A 278 -4.81 3.46 6.81
CA ARG A 278 -4.71 4.60 7.75
C ARG A 278 -4.55 5.95 7.06
N LEU A 279 -3.88 5.97 5.90
CA LEU A 279 -3.63 7.21 5.17
C LEU A 279 -4.87 7.62 4.39
N ILE A 280 -5.50 6.65 3.72
CA ILE A 280 -6.70 6.87 2.92
C ILE A 280 -7.90 7.21 3.82
N SER A 281 -8.02 6.60 5.00
CA SER A 281 -9.22 6.50 5.84
C SER A 281 -10.20 5.40 5.38
N PRO A 282 -10.94 4.76 6.30
CA PRO A 282 -11.97 3.77 5.94
C PRO A 282 -13.05 4.35 5.02
N ASP A 283 -13.54 5.56 5.32
CA ASP A 283 -14.61 6.22 4.57
C ASP A 283 -14.21 6.47 3.11
N ASN A 284 -12.98 6.94 2.87
CA ASN A 284 -12.50 7.15 1.51
C ASN A 284 -12.29 5.83 0.76
N PHE A 285 -11.95 4.76 1.47
CA PHE A 285 -11.83 3.43 0.88
C PHE A 285 -13.19 2.91 0.41
N GLU A 286 -14.22 3.10 1.23
CA GLU A 286 -15.61 2.79 0.88
C GLU A 286 -16.09 3.67 -0.28
N ASN A 287 -15.85 4.98 -0.23
CA ASN A 287 -16.18 5.89 -1.33
C ASN A 287 -15.51 5.49 -2.64
N MET A 288 -14.24 5.08 -2.62
CA MET A 288 -13.53 4.58 -3.80
C MET A 288 -14.14 3.29 -4.37
N ALA A 289 -14.58 2.38 -3.50
CA ALA A 289 -15.29 1.17 -3.92
C ALA A 289 -16.67 1.52 -4.52
N THR A 290 -17.41 2.42 -3.87
CA THR A 290 -18.70 2.94 -4.32
C THR A 290 -18.58 3.62 -5.69
N ILE A 291 -17.59 4.50 -5.89
CA ILE A 291 -17.31 5.13 -7.19
C ILE A 291 -17.10 4.05 -8.26
N SER A 292 -16.32 3.01 -7.96
CA SER A 292 -16.05 1.94 -8.94
C SER A 292 -17.34 1.22 -9.37
N GLY A 293 -18.24 0.91 -8.42
CA GLY A 293 -19.54 0.28 -8.71
C GLY A 293 -20.55 1.22 -9.39
N LEU A 294 -20.55 2.51 -9.01
CA LEU A 294 -21.36 3.54 -9.66
C LEU A 294 -20.94 3.74 -11.11
N LEU A 295 -19.63 3.76 -11.41
CA LEU A 295 -19.13 3.86 -12.77
C LEU A 295 -19.56 2.68 -13.65
N GLU A 296 -19.62 1.45 -13.09
CA GLU A 296 -20.14 0.27 -13.81
C GLU A 296 -21.63 0.39 -14.08
N SER A 297 -22.40 0.76 -13.05
CA SER A 297 -23.85 0.95 -13.17
C SER A 297 -24.20 2.07 -14.15
N PHE A 298 -23.43 3.16 -14.13
CA PHE A 298 -23.57 4.30 -15.03
C PHE A 298 -23.26 3.91 -16.48
N ASP A 299 -22.19 3.14 -16.76
CA ASP A 299 -21.87 2.66 -18.11
C ASP A 299 -22.99 1.80 -18.69
N ILE A 300 -23.54 0.88 -17.88
CA ILE A 300 -24.64 -0.01 -18.29
C ILE A 300 -25.87 0.82 -18.65
N LEU A 301 -26.27 1.75 -17.78
CA LEU A 301 -27.47 2.57 -17.99
C LEU A 301 -27.29 3.56 -19.15
N LEU A 302 -26.10 4.15 -19.29
CA LEU A 302 -25.77 5.01 -20.42
C LEU A 302 -25.85 4.20 -21.73
N SER A 303 -25.28 2.99 -21.75
CA SER A 303 -25.29 2.11 -22.92
C SER A 303 -26.69 1.69 -23.35
N GLN A 304 -27.58 1.38 -22.39
CA GLN A 304 -28.98 0.98 -22.63
C GLN A 304 -29.91 2.15 -22.97
N SER A 305 -29.50 3.38 -22.69
CA SER A 305 -30.34 4.55 -22.96
C SER A 305 -30.54 4.76 -24.47
N GLN A 306 -31.82 4.96 -24.85
CA GLN A 306 -32.28 5.42 -26.16
C GLN A 306 -32.85 6.85 -26.06
N VAL A 307 -32.31 7.62 -25.12
CA VAL A 307 -32.78 8.97 -24.79
C VAL A 307 -32.44 9.89 -25.96
N ALA A 308 -33.40 10.71 -26.39
CA ALA A 308 -33.16 11.69 -27.44
C ALA A 308 -32.16 12.75 -26.96
N ASP A 309 -31.29 13.24 -27.84
CA ASP A 309 -30.21 14.19 -27.48
C ASP A 309 -30.73 15.42 -26.71
N LYS A 310 -31.93 15.94 -27.02
CA LYS A 310 -32.56 17.04 -26.26
C LYS A 310 -32.86 16.71 -24.79
N GLU A 311 -33.42 15.53 -24.53
CA GLU A 311 -33.68 15.08 -23.15
C GLU A 311 -32.35 14.82 -22.42
N PHE A 312 -31.32 14.38 -23.16
CA PHE A 312 -29.98 14.18 -22.61
C PHE A 312 -29.27 15.52 -22.30
N GLU A 313 -29.42 16.54 -23.13
CA GLU A 313 -28.94 17.91 -22.85
C GLU A 313 -29.55 18.46 -21.56
N GLU A 314 -30.87 18.31 -21.38
CA GLU A 314 -31.56 18.77 -20.17
C GLU A 314 -31.06 18.06 -18.91
N LEU A 315 -30.70 16.77 -18.99
CA LEU A 315 -30.08 16.07 -17.87
C LEU A 315 -28.80 16.77 -17.45
N PHE A 316 -27.89 17.02 -18.38
CA PHE A 316 -26.58 17.63 -18.14
C PHE A 316 -26.62 19.13 -17.84
N ALA A 317 -27.68 19.84 -18.22
CA ALA A 317 -27.88 21.25 -17.88
C ALA A 317 -28.34 21.48 -16.42
N ARG A 318 -28.95 20.49 -15.76
CA ARG A 318 -29.43 20.62 -14.37
C ARG A 318 -28.27 20.66 -13.37
N GLN A 319 -28.13 21.77 -12.64
CA GLN A 319 -27.14 21.96 -11.56
C GLN A 319 -27.56 21.29 -10.24
N GLU A 320 -26.58 21.05 -9.35
CA GLU A 320 -26.73 20.36 -8.05
C GLU A 320 -27.81 20.96 -7.11
N SER A 321 -28.26 22.21 -7.30
CA SER A 321 -29.14 22.90 -6.34
C SER A 321 -30.64 22.60 -6.47
N TYR A 322 -31.08 21.85 -7.48
CA TYR A 322 -32.51 21.59 -7.74
C TYR A 322 -32.90 20.15 -7.36
N CYS A 323 -32.85 19.85 -6.07
CA CYS A 323 -33.41 18.61 -5.51
C CYS A 323 -34.34 18.90 -4.32
N LYS A 324 -35.29 19.83 -4.52
CA LYS A 324 -36.56 19.81 -3.81
C LYS A 324 -37.63 20.13 -4.85
N GLU A 325 -38.63 19.28 -4.95
CA GLU A 325 -39.82 19.42 -5.81
C GLU A 325 -39.64 19.06 -7.30
N ALA A 326 -39.57 17.75 -7.57
CA ALA A 326 -40.03 17.20 -8.85
C ALA A 326 -40.58 15.78 -8.62
N GLN A 327 -41.67 15.69 -7.85
CA GLN A 327 -42.51 14.49 -7.78
C GLN A 327 -43.83 14.62 -8.53
N GLU A 328 -44.11 15.76 -9.16
CA GLU A 328 -45.39 15.98 -9.84
C GLU A 328 -45.19 16.63 -11.21
N SER A 329 -44.94 15.81 -12.23
CA SER A 329 -45.46 16.00 -13.59
C SER A 329 -44.97 14.87 -14.51
N GLY A 330 -45.84 14.47 -15.43
CA GLY A 330 -45.83 13.16 -16.08
C GLY A 330 -44.62 12.81 -16.95
N ALA A 331 -44.39 11.49 -17.05
CA ALA A 331 -43.63 10.81 -18.09
C ALA A 331 -42.15 11.20 -18.27
N SER A 332 -41.41 11.53 -17.21
CA SER A 332 -39.94 11.47 -17.30
C SER A 332 -39.48 10.01 -17.33
N ASN A 333 -38.70 9.63 -18.33
CA ASN A 333 -38.13 8.30 -18.46
C ASN A 333 -37.44 7.86 -17.15
N HIS A 334 -37.85 6.74 -16.53
CA HIS A 334 -37.26 6.26 -15.27
C HIS A 334 -35.72 6.17 -15.33
N ASN A 335 -35.17 5.91 -16.52
CA ASN A 335 -33.73 5.85 -16.77
C ASN A 335 -33.04 7.22 -16.70
N SER A 336 -33.68 8.30 -17.13
CA SER A 336 -33.09 9.65 -17.15
C SER A 336 -32.96 10.20 -15.73
N ALA A 337 -33.98 10.04 -14.89
CA ALA A 337 -33.91 10.34 -13.45
C ALA A 337 -32.80 9.54 -12.72
N LYS A 338 -32.64 8.26 -13.05
CA LYS A 338 -31.60 7.41 -12.45
C LYS A 338 -30.18 7.84 -12.87
N LEU A 339 -29.98 8.20 -14.14
CA LEU A 339 -28.71 8.73 -14.64
C LEU A 339 -28.33 10.03 -13.95
N TYR A 340 -29.29 10.96 -13.80
CA TYR A 340 -29.06 12.22 -13.09
C TYR A 340 -28.61 11.98 -11.63
N LYS A 341 -29.33 11.11 -10.91
CA LYS A 341 -28.98 10.77 -9.53
C LYS A 341 -27.58 10.18 -9.41
N MET A 342 -27.24 9.16 -10.22
CA MET A 342 -25.91 8.55 -10.17
C MET A 342 -24.80 9.54 -10.56
N ARG A 343 -25.06 10.44 -11.52
CA ARG A 343 -24.10 11.46 -11.93
C ARG A 343 -23.72 12.35 -10.75
N ILE A 344 -24.71 12.85 -10.00
CA ILE A 344 -24.49 13.67 -8.81
C ILE A 344 -23.73 12.87 -7.75
N GLU A 345 -24.14 11.63 -7.47
CA GLU A 345 -23.47 10.77 -6.50
C GLU A 345 -21.99 10.54 -6.87
N ILE A 346 -21.68 10.28 -8.14
CA ILE A 346 -20.30 10.10 -8.62
C ILE A 346 -19.49 11.38 -8.43
N VAL A 347 -20.02 12.55 -8.83
CA VAL A 347 -19.32 13.84 -8.71
C VAL A 347 -19.03 14.17 -7.25
N GLN A 348 -20.03 14.02 -6.37
CA GLN A 348 -19.88 14.27 -4.93
C GLN A 348 -18.85 13.35 -4.30
N ALA A 349 -18.88 12.05 -4.62
CA ALA A 349 -17.92 11.08 -4.11
C ALA A 349 -16.49 11.38 -4.60
N LEU A 350 -16.32 11.72 -5.89
CA LEU A 350 -15.02 12.10 -6.45
C LEU A 350 -14.44 13.35 -5.77
N ARG A 351 -15.26 14.39 -5.56
CA ARG A 351 -14.86 15.61 -4.86
C ARG A 351 -14.48 15.36 -3.42
N SER A 352 -15.29 14.58 -2.70
CA SER A 352 -15.04 14.20 -1.29
C SER A 352 -13.68 13.51 -1.14
N VAL A 353 -13.43 12.48 -1.96
CA VAL A 353 -12.16 11.74 -1.94
C VAL A 353 -10.99 12.64 -2.37
N ARG A 354 -11.17 13.46 -3.41
CA ARG A 354 -10.12 14.37 -3.90
C ARG A 354 -9.71 15.38 -2.82
N HIS A 355 -10.66 16.02 -2.16
CA HIS A 355 -10.36 17.00 -1.12
C HIS A 355 -9.69 16.32 0.08
N SER A 356 -10.20 15.16 0.51
CA SER A 356 -9.66 14.45 1.68
C SER A 356 -8.22 13.97 1.48
N LEU A 357 -7.88 13.52 0.26
CA LEU A 357 -6.54 13.01 -0.08
C LEU A 357 -5.58 14.08 -0.58
N GLY A 358 -6.09 15.20 -1.12
CA GLY A 358 -5.31 16.23 -1.79
C GLY A 358 -4.15 16.77 -0.97
N ASP A 359 -4.37 16.94 0.33
CA ASP A 359 -3.40 17.50 1.29
C ASP A 359 -2.50 16.44 1.93
N ARG A 360 -2.90 15.16 1.90
CA ARG A 360 -2.17 14.06 2.57
C ARG A 360 -1.15 13.37 1.66
N LEU A 361 -1.35 13.46 0.35
CA LEU A 361 -0.54 12.75 -0.64
C LEU A 361 0.52 13.66 -1.26
N PRO A 362 1.73 13.13 -1.52
CA PRO A 362 2.79 13.91 -2.17
C PRO A 362 2.37 14.30 -3.59
N SER A 363 2.77 15.51 -4.01
CA SER A 363 2.62 16.01 -5.38
C SER A 363 3.82 15.72 -6.26
N SER A 364 4.91 15.19 -5.70
CA SER A 364 6.16 14.92 -6.40
C SER A 364 6.18 13.51 -6.99
N THR A 365 6.77 13.40 -8.18
CA THR A 365 7.09 12.11 -8.84
C THR A 365 8.54 11.68 -8.61
N ASN A 366 9.28 12.38 -7.73
CA ASN A 366 10.66 12.02 -7.41
C ASN A 366 10.69 10.68 -6.66
N ARG A 367 11.40 9.69 -7.22
CA ARG A 367 11.53 8.34 -6.66
C ARG A 367 12.04 8.34 -5.22
N SER A 368 13.03 9.18 -4.89
CA SER A 368 13.61 9.24 -3.54
C SER A 368 12.58 9.69 -2.51
N ILE A 369 11.80 10.73 -2.84
CA ILE A 369 10.74 11.26 -1.98
C ILE A 369 9.64 10.20 -1.80
N LEU A 370 9.29 9.47 -2.86
CA LEU A 370 8.29 8.42 -2.80
C LEU A 370 8.76 7.18 -2.02
N THR A 371 10.03 6.81 -2.15
CA THR A 371 10.65 5.75 -1.32
C THR A 371 10.56 6.11 0.16
N GLU A 372 10.96 7.33 0.50
CA GLU A 372 10.87 7.85 1.87
C GLU A 372 9.42 7.88 2.37
N PHE A 373 8.49 8.35 1.53
CA PHE A 373 7.06 8.35 1.82
C PHE A 373 6.52 6.94 2.09
N CYS A 374 6.92 5.92 1.32
CA CYS A 374 6.52 4.53 1.56
C CYS A 374 7.04 4.03 2.91
N LEU A 375 8.33 4.24 3.20
CA LEU A 375 8.95 3.81 4.47
C LEU A 375 8.30 4.52 5.67
N LYS A 376 8.00 5.81 5.54
CA LYS A 376 7.29 6.61 6.54
C LYS A 376 5.85 6.15 6.77
N ASN A 377 5.16 5.62 5.77
CA ASN A 377 3.73 5.33 5.87
C ASN A 377 3.37 3.84 5.96
N SER A 378 4.30 2.91 5.78
CA SER A 378 4.02 1.48 6.02
C SER A 378 4.06 1.09 7.50
N SER A 379 3.31 0.05 7.86
CA SER A 379 3.15 -0.42 9.24
C SER A 379 4.03 -1.64 9.50
N LEU A 380 4.09 -2.59 8.56
CA LEU A 380 5.00 -3.72 8.60
C LEU A 380 6.09 -3.55 7.54
N ILE A 381 7.32 -3.38 7.98
CA ILE A 381 8.48 -3.19 7.11
C ILE A 381 9.35 -4.46 7.18
N PHE A 382 9.73 -4.99 6.03
CA PHE A 382 10.48 -6.21 5.88
C PHE A 382 11.81 -5.95 5.17
N SER A 383 12.90 -6.47 5.72
CA SER A 383 14.22 -6.39 5.07
C SER A 383 15.17 -7.46 5.59
N THR A 384 16.29 -7.65 4.92
CA THR A 384 17.41 -8.37 5.55
C THR A 384 18.01 -7.51 6.67
N VAL A 385 18.58 -8.14 7.71
CA VAL A 385 19.28 -7.43 8.80
C VAL A 385 20.30 -6.40 8.27
N SER A 386 21.13 -6.77 7.30
CA SER A 386 22.12 -5.84 6.70
C SER A 386 21.46 -4.67 5.96
N SER A 387 20.38 -4.91 5.20
CA SER A 387 19.68 -3.84 4.46
C SER A 387 18.90 -2.88 5.36
N SER A 388 18.52 -3.30 6.58
CA SER A 388 17.89 -2.41 7.56
C SER A 388 18.74 -1.20 7.92
N TYR A 389 20.05 -1.25 7.65
CA TYR A 389 20.97 -0.12 7.79
C TYR A 389 20.46 1.15 7.08
N ASN A 390 19.84 1.01 5.91
CA ASN A 390 19.37 2.16 5.13
C ASN A 390 18.27 2.97 5.84
N LEU A 391 17.62 2.40 6.86
CA LEU A 391 16.62 3.11 7.67
C LEU A 391 17.25 4.17 8.59
N HIS A 392 18.56 4.11 8.87
CA HIS A 392 19.26 5.11 9.69
C HIS A 392 19.37 6.49 9.03
N GLU A 393 19.20 6.54 7.71
CA GLU A 393 19.29 7.76 6.89
C GLU A 393 17.93 8.42 6.69
N ILE A 394 16.85 7.80 7.18
CA ILE A 394 15.48 8.25 6.97
C ILE A 394 14.91 8.76 8.29
N ASP A 395 14.46 10.02 8.28
CA ASP A 395 13.72 10.61 9.39
C ASP A 395 12.28 10.06 9.41
N MET A 396 12.06 8.92 10.06
CA MET A 396 10.73 8.31 10.20
C MET A 396 10.28 8.24 11.65
N LYS A 397 8.96 8.18 11.85
CA LYS A 397 8.39 7.87 13.18
C LYS A 397 9.03 6.58 13.71
N PRO A 398 9.40 6.53 15.00
CA PRO A 398 9.99 5.35 15.62
C PRO A 398 9.18 4.09 15.36
N LEU A 399 9.90 2.97 15.27
CA LEU A 399 9.29 1.65 15.18
C LEU A 399 8.97 1.19 16.61
N ASP A 400 7.81 0.57 16.79
CA ASP A 400 7.36 0.06 18.10
C ASP A 400 8.05 -1.26 18.45
N LEU A 401 8.34 -2.07 17.42
CA LEU A 401 8.90 -3.41 17.57
C LEU A 401 9.93 -3.74 16.48
N LEU A 402 11.02 -4.38 16.90
CA LEU A 402 11.94 -5.11 16.03
C LEU A 402 11.72 -6.62 16.17
N VAL A 403 11.56 -7.32 15.07
CA VAL A 403 11.52 -8.79 15.02
C VAL A 403 12.69 -9.26 14.17
N ILE A 404 13.49 -10.18 14.67
CA ILE A 404 14.55 -10.85 13.90
C ILE A 404 14.25 -12.34 13.86
N ASP A 405 13.79 -12.84 12.71
CA ASP A 405 13.67 -14.27 12.43
C ASP A 405 15.04 -14.87 12.07
N GLU A 406 15.21 -16.14 12.38
CA GLU A 406 16.49 -16.85 12.29
C GLU A 406 17.68 -16.12 12.94
N ALA A 407 17.44 -15.43 14.05
CA ALA A 407 18.44 -14.65 14.79
C ALA A 407 19.67 -15.49 15.22
N ALA A 408 19.49 -16.79 15.47
CA ALA A 408 20.59 -17.71 15.79
C ALA A 408 21.60 -17.90 14.64
N GLN A 409 21.28 -17.47 13.40
CA GLN A 409 22.21 -17.49 12.28
C GLN A 409 23.03 -16.19 12.15
N LEU A 410 22.76 -15.17 12.96
CA LEU A 410 23.49 -13.90 12.95
C LEU A 410 24.69 -13.96 13.88
N LYS A 411 25.70 -13.15 13.54
CA LYS A 411 26.66 -12.71 14.56
C LYS A 411 25.98 -11.66 15.43
N GLU A 412 26.28 -11.66 16.73
CA GLU A 412 25.72 -10.70 17.69
C GLU A 412 25.89 -9.24 17.21
N CYS A 413 27.06 -8.90 16.67
CA CYS A 413 27.35 -7.57 16.14
C CYS A 413 26.48 -7.18 14.92
N GLU A 414 26.00 -8.14 14.12
CA GLU A 414 25.12 -7.86 12.98
C GLU A 414 23.71 -7.49 13.45
N SER A 415 23.26 -8.06 14.58
CA SER A 415 21.96 -7.71 15.18
C SER A 415 21.90 -6.25 15.63
N MET A 416 23.06 -5.62 15.88
CA MET A 416 23.15 -4.21 16.22
C MET A 416 22.68 -3.28 15.09
N ILE A 417 22.69 -3.73 13.83
CA ILE A 417 22.28 -2.90 12.69
C ILE A 417 20.84 -2.38 12.86
N PRO A 418 19.83 -3.24 13.03
CA PRO A 418 18.47 -2.78 13.30
C PRO A 418 18.25 -2.33 14.75
N MET A 419 18.99 -2.86 15.74
CA MET A 419 18.78 -2.47 17.15
C MET A 419 19.17 -1.02 17.45
N GLN A 420 20.12 -0.46 16.70
CA GLN A 420 20.50 0.95 16.83
C GLN A 420 19.47 1.92 16.25
N LEU A 421 18.41 1.45 15.61
CA LEU A 421 17.36 2.33 15.09
C LEU A 421 16.71 3.08 16.25
N GLU A 422 16.44 4.36 16.02
CA GLU A 422 16.05 5.29 17.07
C GLU A 422 14.73 4.89 17.73
N ALA A 423 14.70 4.99 19.06
CA ALA A 423 13.51 4.86 19.90
C ALA A 423 12.71 3.54 19.78
N ILE A 424 13.27 2.48 19.18
CA ILE A 424 12.72 1.13 19.31
C ILE A 424 12.85 0.70 20.76
N ARG A 425 11.75 0.23 21.38
CA ARG A 425 11.74 -0.20 22.79
C ARG A 425 11.68 -1.71 22.97
N HIS A 426 11.11 -2.41 22.01
CA HIS A 426 10.91 -3.86 22.11
C HIS A 426 11.60 -4.57 20.95
N ALA A 427 12.24 -5.70 21.26
CA ALA A 427 12.75 -6.62 20.25
C ALA A 427 12.34 -8.05 20.56
N VAL A 428 12.04 -8.83 19.52
CA VAL A 428 11.90 -10.30 19.59
C VAL A 428 12.94 -10.92 18.68
N LEU A 429 13.81 -11.75 19.25
CA LEU A 429 14.79 -12.55 18.52
C LEU A 429 14.31 -13.99 18.50
N ILE A 430 14.15 -14.56 17.32
CA ILE A 430 13.63 -15.90 17.13
C ILE A 430 14.68 -16.75 16.43
N GLY A 431 14.97 -17.92 16.96
CA GLY A 431 15.98 -18.78 16.36
C GLY A 431 16.11 -20.13 17.03
N ASP A 432 16.87 -20.99 16.38
CA ASP A 432 17.29 -22.27 16.90
C ASP A 432 18.73 -22.52 16.43
N GLU A 433 19.65 -22.66 17.38
CA GLU A 433 21.07 -22.91 17.11
C GLU A 433 21.30 -24.25 16.40
N CYS A 434 20.37 -25.20 16.57
CA CYS A 434 20.41 -26.52 15.94
C CYS A 434 19.86 -26.52 14.51
N GLN A 435 19.27 -25.42 14.03
CA GLN A 435 18.73 -25.34 12.67
C GLN A 435 19.89 -25.21 11.67
N PRO A 436 20.04 -26.15 10.71
CA PRO A 436 21.21 -26.17 9.83
C PRO A 436 21.25 -24.91 8.96
N GLN A 437 22.41 -24.24 8.94
CA GLN A 437 22.66 -23.17 7.97
C GLN A 437 22.55 -23.77 6.55
N ALA A 438 21.77 -23.11 5.68
CA ALA A 438 21.66 -23.51 4.28
C ALA A 438 23.05 -23.73 3.67
N ARG A 439 23.38 -24.99 3.35
CA ARG A 439 24.64 -25.37 2.72
C ARG A 439 24.66 -24.78 1.31
N VAL A 440 25.59 -23.88 1.04
CA VAL A 440 25.87 -23.41 -0.31
C VAL A 440 26.30 -24.63 -1.13
N LYS A 441 25.46 -25.09 -2.07
CA LYS A 441 25.96 -25.94 -3.15
C LYS A 441 26.87 -25.06 -3.99
N SER A 442 28.16 -25.39 -4.04
CA SER A 442 29.04 -24.91 -5.12
C SER A 442 28.33 -25.15 -6.45
N ARG A 443 28.27 -24.13 -7.30
CA ARG A 443 27.92 -24.32 -8.70
C ARG A 443 28.92 -25.26 -9.37
#